data_AF-A0A2E7MPQ6-F1
#
_entry.id   AF-A0A2E7MPQ6-F1
#
_cell.length_a   1.000
_cell.length_b   1.000
_cell.length_c   1.000
_cell.angle_alpha   90.00
_cell.angle_beta   90.00
_cell.angle_gamma   90.00
#
_symmetry.space_group_name_H-M   'P 1'
#
loop_
_entity.id
_entity.type
_entity.pdbx_description
1 polymer ?
#
loop_
_entity_poly.entity_id
_entity_poly.type
_entity_poly.pdbx_seq_one_letter_code
_entity_poly.pdbx_strand_id
1 'polypeptide(L)' 'MDLLTDLVDQLPEDRRKLVETTANEFGAGEDFQFLLTLLAGSNKRQRRVVRLLLNDLEALEIAKESPGKP' A
#
# COMPACT_ATOMS: atom_id res chain seq x y z
N MET A 1 -20.22 -5.72 7.57
CA MET A 1 -19.13 -6.08 6.65
C MET A 1 -17.97 -5.16 6.96
N ASP A 2 -16.77 -5.73 6.94
CA ASP A 2 -15.53 -4.98 7.10
C ASP A 2 -15.08 -4.47 5.73
N LEU A 3 -14.66 -3.19 5.65
CA LEU A 3 -14.24 -2.51 4.42
C LEU A 3 -13.14 -3.28 3.69
N LEU A 4 -12.25 -3.95 4.43
CA LEU A 4 -11.21 -4.79 3.85
C LEU A 4 -11.80 -5.98 3.09
N THR A 5 -12.82 -6.62 3.65
CA THR A 5 -13.50 -7.75 3.02
C THR A 5 -14.14 -7.34 1.69
N ASP A 6 -14.84 -6.19 1.69
CA ASP A 6 -15.50 -5.66 0.49
C ASP A 6 -14.49 -5.34 -0.63
N LEU A 7 -13.30 -4.87 -0.27
CA LEU A 7 -12.26 -4.52 -1.23
C LEU A 7 -11.57 -5.77 -1.83
N VAL A 8 -11.30 -6.79 -1.01
CA VAL A 8 -10.76 -8.07 -1.46
C VAL A 8 -11.74 -8.77 -2.41
N ASP A 9 -13.04 -8.69 -2.12
CA ASP A 9 -14.09 -9.29 -2.94
C ASP A 9 -14.29 -8.62 -4.31
N GLN A 10 -13.74 -7.43 -4.52
CA GLN A 10 -13.73 -6.77 -5.84
C GLN A 10 -12.52 -7.13 -6.70
N LEU A 11 -11.53 -7.82 -6.13
CA LEU A 11 -10.33 -8.18 -6.88
C LEU A 11 -10.57 -9.37 -7.83
N PRO A 12 -9.86 -9.43 -8.96
CA PRO A 12 -9.70 -10.64 -9.75
C PRO A 12 -9.11 -11.80 -8.93
N GLU A 13 -9.45 -13.04 -9.24
CA GLU A 13 -9.08 -14.23 -8.44
C GLU A 13 -7.56 -14.41 -8.27
N ASP A 14 -6.78 -14.14 -9.32
CA ASP A 14 -5.32 -14.17 -9.30
C ASP A 14 -4.74 -13.15 -8.29
N ARG A 15 -5.40 -12.00 -8.15
CA ARG A 15 -5.00 -10.95 -7.21
C ARG A 15 -5.44 -11.21 -5.78
N ARG A 16 -6.59 -11.89 -5.57
CA ARG A 16 -7.00 -12.34 -4.22
C ARG A 16 -5.98 -13.31 -3.64
N LYS A 17 -5.56 -14.32 -4.41
CA LYS A 17 -4.54 -15.29 -4.00
C LYS A 17 -3.21 -14.62 -3.66
N LEU A 18 -2.82 -13.60 -4.42
CA LEU A 18 -1.65 -12.78 -4.11
C LEU A 18 -1.79 -12.08 -2.76
N VAL A 19 -2.92 -11.38 -2.52
CA VAL A 19 -3.18 -10.67 -1.26
C VAL A 19 -3.16 -11.64 -0.08
N GLU A 20 -3.86 -12.77 -0.18
CA GLU A 20 -3.90 -13.81 0.88
C GLU A 20 -2.50 -14.38 1.16
N THR A 21 -1.74 -14.73 0.12
CA THR A 21 -0.39 -15.29 0.27
C THR A 21 0.55 -14.30 0.95
N THR A 22 0.57 -13.05 0.48
CA THR A 22 1.41 -12.01 1.05
C THR A 22 0.95 -11.59 2.46
N ALA A 23 -0.35 -11.56 2.74
CA ALA A 23 -0.85 -11.32 4.10
C ALA A 23 -0.41 -12.43 5.09
N ASN A 24 -0.41 -13.69 4.65
CA ASN A 24 0.05 -14.82 5.44
C ASN A 24 1.57 -14.80 5.67
N GLU A 25 2.36 -14.34 4.69
CA GLU A 25 3.83 -14.28 4.79
C GLU A 25 4.34 -13.14 5.67
N PHE A 26 3.74 -11.94 5.59
CA PHE A 26 4.28 -10.73 6.22
C PHE A 26 3.56 -10.32 7.52
N GLY A 27 2.53 -11.06 7.92
CA GLY A 27 1.76 -10.80 9.14
C GLY A 27 0.58 -9.87 8.90
N ALA A 28 -0.51 -10.18 9.60
CA ALA A 28 -1.87 -9.68 9.38
C ALA A 28 -2.18 -8.37 10.12
N GLY A 29 -1.35 -7.33 9.95
CA GLY A 29 -1.78 -5.99 10.35
C GLY A 29 -2.91 -5.52 9.44
N GLU A 30 -4.03 -5.04 9.99
CA GLU A 30 -5.20 -4.58 9.21
C GLU A 30 -4.78 -3.52 8.17
N ASP A 31 -3.95 -2.55 8.57
CA ASP A 31 -3.39 -1.53 7.68
C ASP A 31 -2.54 -2.13 6.55
N PHE A 32 -1.73 -3.16 6.85
CA PHE A 32 -0.91 -3.84 5.86
C PHE A 32 -1.79 -4.54 4.83
N GLN A 33 -2.80 -5.29 5.27
CA GLN A 33 -3.73 -5.99 4.39
C GLN A 33 -4.54 -5.00 3.54
N PHE A 34 -4.96 -3.87 4.13
CA PHE A 34 -5.68 -2.82 3.41
C PHE A 34 -4.83 -2.18 2.31
N LEU A 35 -3.60 -1.75 2.63
CA LEU A 35 -2.67 -1.18 1.66
C LEU A 35 -2.30 -2.18 0.56
N LEU A 36 -2.05 -3.43 0.94
CA LEU A 36 -1.77 -4.51 0.00
C LEU A 36 -2.93 -4.74 -0.97
N THR A 37 -4.17 -4.76 -0.48
CA THR A 37 -5.38 -4.95 -1.29
C THR A 37 -5.57 -3.78 -2.26
N LEU A 38 -5.39 -2.53 -1.82
CA LEU A 38 -5.44 -1.34 -2.68
C LEU A 38 -4.37 -1.41 -3.79
N LEU A 39 -3.14 -1.77 -3.44
CA LEU A 39 -2.04 -1.88 -4.39
C LEU A 39 -2.24 -3.04 -5.37
N ALA A 40 -2.79 -4.16 -4.90
CA ALA A 40 -3.16 -5.29 -5.73
C ALA A 40 -4.27 -4.92 -6.72
N GLY A 41 -5.31 -4.18 -6.31
CA GLY A 41 -6.38 -3.71 -7.19
C GLY A 41 -5.94 -2.71 -8.27
N SER A 42 -4.88 -1.96 -8.01
CA SER A 42 -4.37 -0.95 -8.93
C SER A 42 -3.68 -1.54 -10.19
N ASN A 43 -3.48 -0.71 -11.22
CA ASN A 43 -2.70 -1.04 -12.41
C ASN A 43 -1.23 -0.59 -12.31
N LYS A 44 -0.39 -0.97 -13.28
CA LYS A 44 1.04 -0.65 -13.29
C LYS A 44 1.34 0.85 -13.23
N ARG A 45 0.52 1.69 -13.88
CA ARG A 45 0.67 3.15 -13.87
C ARG A 45 0.33 3.72 -12.50
N GLN A 46 -0.77 3.28 -11.90
CA GLN A 46 -1.18 3.69 -10.55
C GLN A 46 -0.13 3.32 -9.51
N ARG A 47 0.42 2.09 -9.53
CA ARG A 47 1.55 1.70 -8.65
C ARG A 47 2.82 2.52 -8.87
N ARG A 48 3.04 3.07 -10.07
CA ARG A 48 4.17 3.97 -10.32
C ARG A 48 3.92 5.35 -9.72
N VAL A 49 2.69 5.87 -9.82
CA VAL A 49 2.31 7.13 -9.19
C VAL A 49 2.40 7.04 -7.67
N VAL A 50 1.88 5.97 -7.06
CA VAL A 50 1.98 5.78 -5.60
C VAL A 50 3.43 5.81 -5.12
N ARG A 51 4.35 5.16 -5.83
CA ARG A 51 5.79 5.23 -5.51
C ARG A 51 6.37 6.64 -5.59
N LEU A 52 5.98 7.43 -6.60
CA LEU A 52 6.44 8.81 -6.70
C LEU A 52 5.93 9.65 -5.53
N LEU A 53 4.65 9.51 -5.18
CA LEU A 53 4.06 10.23 -4.06
C LEU A 53 4.69 9.85 -2.72
N LEU A 54 4.99 8.57 -2.49
CA LEU A 54 5.69 8.12 -1.27
C LEU A 54 7.10 8.72 -1.19
N ASN A 55 7.85 8.74 -2.29
CA ASN A 55 9.17 9.38 -2.33
C ASN A 55 9.09 10.89 -2.02
N ASP A 56 8.07 11.58 -2.52
CA ASP A 56 7.87 13.01 -2.27
C ASP A 56 7.54 13.25 -0.77
N LEU A 57 6.75 12.38 -0.15
CA LEU A 57 6.45 12.44 1.28
C LEU A 57 7.70 12.23 2.14
N GLU A 58 8.50 11.21 1.84
CA GLU A 58 9.77 10.94 2.55
C GLU A 58 10.73 12.14 2.45
N ALA A 59 10.83 12.76 1.28
CA ALA A 59 11.66 13.95 1.09
C ALA A 59 11.19 15.15 1.94
N LEU A 60 9.87 15.33 2.05
CA LEU A 60 9.29 16.38 2.90
C LEU A 60 9.48 16.10 4.39
N GLU A 61 9.44 14.84 4.82
CA GLU A 61 9.71 14.43 6.20
C GLU A 61 11.17 14.72 6.58
N ILE A 62 12.12 14.29 5.75
CA ILE A 62 13.56 14.56 5.95
C ILE A 62 13.83 16.07 6.02
N ALA A 63 13.21 16.87 5.14
CA ALA A 63 13.37 18.32 5.14
C ALA A 63 12.83 18.98 6.42
N LYS A 64 11.78 18.41 7.04
CA LYS A 64 11.26 18.87 8.33
C LYS A 64 12.13 18.46 9.51
N GLU A 65 12.78 17.30 9.43
CA GLU A 65 13.69 16.78 10.46
C GLU A 65 15.07 17.44 10.45
N SER A 66 15.43 18.13 9.36
CA SER A 66 16.66 18.93 9.23
C SER A 66 16.39 20.45 9.20
N PRO A 67 15.79 21.06 10.25
CA PRO A 67 15.61 22.50 10.29
C PRO A 67 16.94 23.16 10.63
N GLY A 68 17.74 23.49 9.62
CA GLY A 68 18.92 24.34 9.73
C GLY A 68 20.11 23.67 10.40
N LYS A 69 21.06 23.19 9.60
CA LYS A 69 22.46 23.25 10.02
C LYS A 69 22.94 24.67 9.68
N PRO A 70 23.39 25.49 10.66
CA PRO A 70 24.03 26.76 10.36
C PRO A 70 25.30 26.56 9.53
#